data_AF-A0A1B0ARU3-F1
#
_entry.id   AF-A0A1B0ARU3-F1
#
_cell.length_a   1.000
_cell.length_b   1.000
_cell.length_c   1.000
_cell.angle_alpha   90.00
_cell.angle_beta   90.00
_cell.angle_gamma   90.00
#
_symmetry.space_group_name_H-M   'P 1'
#
loop_
_entity.id
_entity.type
_entity.pdbx_description
1 polymer ?
#
loop_
_entity_poly.entity_id
_entity_poly.type
_entity_poly.pdbx_seq_one_letter_code
_entity_poly.pdbx_strand_id
1 'polypeptide(L)'
;MPSCRDQKCIASPAFRVLPGMDKWCENNCLRYPPNCPETACYCPQECVAIGELEGKEGADTYCMDACLNYGSDCPAKRCRCF
;
A
#
# COMPACT_ATOMS: atom_id res chain seq x y z
N MET A 1 12.63 -10.46 -10.06
CA MET A 1 11.32 -10.26 -10.71
C MET A 1 10.32 -10.11 -9.59
N PRO A 2 9.91 -8.89 -9.20
CA PRO A 2 8.90 -8.74 -8.17
C PRO A 2 7.60 -9.27 -8.77
N SER A 3 7.25 -10.50 -8.41
CA SER A 3 5.90 -10.97 -8.61
C SER A 3 5.02 -10.06 -7.78
N CYS A 4 4.21 -9.21 -8.40
CA CYS A 4 3.08 -8.54 -7.73
C CYS A 4 2.10 -9.63 -7.27
N ARG A 5 2.49 -10.37 -6.23
CA ARG A 5 1.62 -11.11 -5.34
C ARG A 5 1.15 -10.18 -4.21
N ASP A 6 1.43 -8.89 -4.34
CA ASP A 6 0.98 -7.83 -3.46
C ASP A 6 -0.49 -7.57 -3.78
N GLN A 7 -1.36 -7.85 -2.81
CA GLN A 7 -2.80 -7.64 -2.95
C GLN A 7 -3.17 -6.16 -3.03
N LYS A 8 -2.25 -5.26 -2.69
CA LYS A 8 -2.49 -3.82 -2.60
C LYS A 8 -1.31 -3.03 -3.16
N CYS A 9 -1.55 -2.29 -4.24
CA CYS A 9 -0.62 -1.28 -4.74
C CYS A 9 -1.17 0.10 -4.40
N ILE A 10 -0.33 0.96 -3.84
CA ILE A 10 -0.72 2.31 -3.44
C ILE A 10 -0.15 3.35 -4.39
N ALA A 11 -0.74 4.53 -4.40
CA ALA A 11 -0.18 5.63 -5.15
C ALA A 11 1.09 6.14 -4.49
N SER A 12 2.10 6.44 -5.31
CA SER A 12 3.33 7.12 -4.89
C SER A 12 2.98 8.43 -4.16
N PRO A 13 3.82 8.93 -3.24
CA PRO A 13 3.51 10.11 -2.42
C PRO A 13 3.07 11.33 -3.24
N ALA A 14 3.60 11.48 -4.46
CA ALA A 14 3.24 12.53 -5.41
C ALA A 14 1.78 12.45 -5.90
N PHE A 15 1.23 11.24 -6.02
CA PHE A 15 -0.12 10.98 -6.51
C PHE A 15 -1.10 10.59 -5.40
N ARG A 16 -0.62 10.36 -4.18
CA ARG A 16 -1.43 10.04 -2.98
C ARG A 16 -2.37 11.17 -2.56
N VAL A 17 -2.18 12.38 -3.10
CA VAL A 17 -3.11 13.50 -2.95
C VAL A 17 -4.42 13.28 -3.73
N LEU A 18 -4.42 12.40 -4.73
CA LEU A 18 -5.59 12.07 -5.52
C LEU A 18 -6.40 10.96 -4.82
N PRO A 19 -7.64 11.24 -4.39
CA PRO A 19 -8.48 10.23 -3.79
C PRO A 19 -8.80 9.13 -4.81
N GLY A 20 -8.60 7.87 -4.44
CA GLY A 20 -8.88 6.71 -5.30
C GLY A 20 -7.72 6.29 -6.22
N MET A 21 -6.56 6.95 -6.12
CA MET A 21 -5.38 6.58 -6.90
C MET A 21 -4.79 5.23 -6.47
N ASP A 22 -4.91 4.86 -5.18
CA ASP A 22 -4.56 3.53 -4.69
C ASP A 22 -5.40 2.45 -5.40
N LYS A 23 -6.71 2.66 -5.50
CA LYS A 23 -7.62 1.75 -6.22
C LYS A 23 -7.31 1.67 -7.71
N TRP A 24 -6.85 2.78 -8.30
CA TRP A 24 -6.37 2.80 -9.68
C TRP A 24 -5.11 1.96 -9.85
N CYS A 25 -4.16 2.04 -8.92
CA CYS A 25 -2.96 1.23 -8.91
C CYS A 25 -3.31 -0.26 -8.75
N GLU A 26 -4.17 -0.63 -7.80
CA GLU A 26 -4.66 -2.00 -7.65
C GLU A 26 -5.24 -2.55 -8.97
N ASN A 27 -6.13 -1.79 -9.62
CA ASN A 27 -6.75 -2.23 -10.87
C ASN A 27 -5.78 -2.24 -12.06
N ASN A 28 -4.86 -1.28 -12.15
CA ASN A 28 -3.94 -1.18 -13.30
C ASN A 28 -2.69 -2.04 -13.18
N CYS A 29 -2.25 -2.35 -11.96
CA CYS A 29 -1.16 -3.29 -11.71
C CYS A 29 -1.65 -4.74 -11.81
N LEU A 30 -2.91 -5.04 -11.42
CA LEU A 30 -3.48 -6.40 -11.49
C LEU A 30 -4.18 -6.73 -12.82
N ARG A 31 -4.46 -5.74 -13.68
CA ARG A 31 -5.01 -6.00 -15.03
C ARG A 31 -3.99 -6.67 -15.95
N TYR A 32 -4.48 -7.32 -16.99
CA TYR A 32 -3.66 -7.81 -18.10
C TYR A 32 -4.01 -7.06 -19.40
N PRO A 33 -3.04 -6.47 -20.12
CA PRO A 33 -1.62 -6.35 -19.76
C PRO A 33 -1.38 -5.41 -18.56
N PRO A 34 -0.41 -5.73 -17.68
CA PRO A 34 -0.14 -4.95 -16.47
C PRO A 34 0.38 -3.56 -16.83
N ASN A 35 -0.25 -2.53 -16.28
CA ASN A 35 0.13 -1.13 -16.47
C ASN A 35 0.40 -0.49 -15.12
N CYS A 36 1.53 -0.86 -14.53
CA CYS A 36 1.97 -0.38 -13.22
C CYS A 36 3.19 0.54 -13.37
N PRO A 37 2.98 1.83 -13.64
CA PRO A 37 4.10 2.77 -13.69
C PRO A 37 4.67 2.98 -12.28
N GLU A 38 5.92 2.56 -12.04
CA GLU A 38 6.62 2.68 -10.75
C GLU A 38 6.74 4.14 -10.24
N THR A 39 6.63 5.11 -11.16
CA THR A 39 6.62 6.54 -10.84
C THR A 39 5.31 6.99 -10.21
N ALA A 40 4.19 6.33 -10.53
CA ALA A 40 2.87 6.70 -10.03
C ALA A 40 2.31 5.71 -8.98
N CYS A 41 2.68 4.43 -9.08
CA CYS A 41 2.23 3.36 -8.22
C CYS A 41 3.42 2.65 -7.58
N TYR A 42 3.27 2.34 -6.30
CA TYR A 42 4.23 1.60 -5.52
C TYR A 42 3.52 0.44 -4.80
N CYS A 43 4.05 -0.77 -4.91
CA CYS A 43 3.48 -1.96 -4.29
C CYS A 43 4.37 -2.35 -3.10
N PRO A 44 4.02 -1.90 -1.87
CA PRO A 44 4.79 -2.25 -0.70
C PRO A 44 4.62 -3.74 -0.39
N GLN A 45 5.71 -4.37 0.06
CA GLN A 45 5.68 -5.76 0.52
C GLN A 45 5.66 -5.83 2.04
N GLU A 46 6.15 -4.77 2.71
CA GLU A 46 6.24 -4.70 4.15
C GLU A 46 5.55 -3.42 4.65
N CYS A 47 4.72 -3.58 5.69
CA CYS A 47 4.09 -2.46 6.38
C CYS A 47 4.51 -2.49 7.85
N VAL A 48 5.03 -1.37 8.33
CA VAL A 48 5.41 -1.18 9.73
C VAL A 48 4.54 -0.11 10.38
N ALA A 49 4.36 -0.24 11.69
CA ALA A 49 3.70 0.77 12.48
C ALA A 49 4.65 1.94 12.76
N ILE A 50 4.14 3.16 12.56
CA ILE A 50 4.86 4.42 12.81
C ILE A 50 4.04 5.33 13.73
N GLY A 51 4.70 6.32 14.34
CA GLY A 51 4.03 7.31 15.18
C GLY A 51 3.48 6.71 16.47
N GLU A 52 2.15 6.76 16.69
CA GLU A 52 1.51 6.31 17.93
C GLU A 52 1.45 4.78 18.10
N LEU A 53 1.69 4.04 17.01
CA LEU A 53 1.72 2.58 16.99
C LEU A 53 3.16 2.04 16.92
N GLU A 54 4.16 2.91 16.79
CA GLU A 54 5.57 2.53 16.74
C GLU A 54 6.01 1.84 18.05
N GLY A 55 6.64 0.67 17.94
CA GLY A 55 7.16 -0.07 19.10
C GLY A 55 6.12 -0.85 19.92
N LYS A 56 4.86 -0.92 19.46
CA LYS A 56 3.86 -1.82 20.05
C LYS A 56 3.98 -3.23 19.46
N GLU A 57 4.02 -4.24 20.31
CA GLU A 57 3.96 -5.64 19.89
C GLU A 57 2.68 -5.90 19.05
N GLY A 58 2.86 -6.42 17.84
CA GLY A 58 1.77 -6.72 16.91
C GLY A 58 1.24 -5.53 16.09
N ALA A 59 1.83 -4.34 16.22
CA ALA A 59 1.41 -3.18 15.46
C ALA A 59 1.79 -3.26 13.97
N ASP A 60 2.94 -3.85 13.66
CA ASP A 60 3.34 -4.11 12.27
C ASP A 60 2.36 -5.06 11.59
N THR A 61 1.98 -6.15 12.27
CA THR A 61 0.95 -7.10 11.79
C THR A 61 -0.41 -6.42 11.61
N TYR A 62 -0.79 -5.52 12.54
CA TYR A 62 -2.00 -4.71 12.39
C TYR A 62 -1.93 -3.82 11.16
N CYS A 63 -0.80 -3.16 10.90
CA CYS A 63 -0.62 -2.33 9.71
C CYS A 63 -0.62 -3.18 8.43
N MET A 64 -0.02 -4.38 8.44
CA MET A 64 -0.11 -5.32 7.32
C MET A 64 -1.56 -5.68 7.03
N ASP A 65 -2.36 -6.06 8.03
CA ASP A 65 -3.77 -6.39 7.83
C ASP A 65 -4.61 -5.16 7.43
N ALA A 66 -4.38 -4.02 8.08
CA ALA A 66 -5.10 -2.78 7.80
C ALA A 66 -4.72 -2.13 6.46
N CYS A 67 -3.54 -2.42 5.90
CA CYS A 67 -3.08 -1.80 4.67
C CYS A 67 -3.07 -2.74 3.47
N LEU A 68 -2.72 -4.01 3.66
CA LEU A 68 -2.64 -5.01 2.57
C LEU A 68 -3.98 -5.68 2.27
N ASN A 69 -4.99 -5.51 3.13
CA ASN A 69 -6.30 -6.10 2.93
C ASN A 69 -7.20 -5.21 2.04
N TYR A 70 -8.04 -5.85 1.22
CA TYR A 70 -8.83 -5.18 0.18
C TYR A 70 -9.99 -4.39 0.79
N GLY A 71 -10.11 -3.11 0.43
CA GLY A 71 -11.11 -2.20 1.01
C GLY A 71 -10.75 -1.59 2.37
N SER A 72 -9.56 -1.90 2.91
CA SER A 72 -9.08 -1.31 4.16
C SER A 72 -8.55 0.11 3.97
N ASP A 73 -8.90 1.00 4.89
CA ASP A 73 -8.37 2.37 4.97
C ASP A 73 -7.03 2.32 5.72
N CYS A 74 -5.93 2.40 4.96
CA CYS A 74 -4.59 2.36 5.52
C CYS A 74 -4.25 3.71 6.16
N PRO A 75 -4.11 3.81 7.49
CA PRO A 75 -3.82 5.07 8.13
C PRO A 75 -2.36 5.45 7.89
N ALA A 76 -2.08 6.20 6.82
CA ALA A 76 -0.73 6.62 6.42
C ALA A 76 0.04 7.44 7.49
N LYS A 77 -0.67 7.94 8.50
CA LYS A 77 -0.11 8.65 9.66
C LYS A 77 0.39 7.71 10.77
N ARG A 78 -0.09 6.47 10.79
CA ARG A 78 0.20 5.46 11.84
C ARG A 78 0.82 4.18 11.28
N CYS A 79 0.74 3.97 9.97
CA CYS A 79 1.32 2.84 9.26
C CYS A 79 2.12 3.37 8.08
N ARG A 80 3.32 2.85 7.90
CA ARG A 80 4.19 3.13 6.75
C ARG A 80 4.49 1.82 6.05
N CYS A 81 4.19 1.79 4.76
CA CYS A 81 4.47 0.64 3.91
C CYS A 81 5.54 1.01 2.89
N PHE A 82 6.47 0.10 2.65
CA PHE A 82 7.63 0.22 1.77
C PHE A 82 8.02 -1.17 1.23
#